data_AF-S4NW64-F1
#
_entry.id   AF-S4NW64-F1
#
_cell.length_a   1.000
_cell.length_b   1.000
_cell.length_c   1.000
_cell.angle_alpha   90.00
_cell.angle_beta   90.00
_cell.angle_gamma   90.00
#
_symmetry.space_group_name_H-M   'P 1'
#
loop_
_entity.id
_entity.type
_entity.pdbx_description
1 polymer ?
#
loop_
_entity_poly.entity_id
_entity_poly.type
_entity_poly.pdbx_seq_one_letter_code
_entity_poly.pdbx_strand_id
1 'polypeptide(L)'
;MTTMSDKIGFDELRVKYKDVLSKAFANNNMDLLDSFSKNVSETDRKAAMDQAFRDKLLELLVEEPETLENYVCFCIESCRRQMVTPTMPVVLLGDIFDALTLNKCEKLFTYVENGVNIWREELFFVACKNNLLRMCNDLLRRLSRSQNTVFCGRILLFLAKFFPFSERSGLNIVSEFNLENVTEFGGDNSSTLKDALDEEMVIDEEKNKHTIDYNLYCRFWSLQDFFRSPNTCYNKIQWKTFVAHSGSVLSAFSSYKLEAVELQKSKLNRLKTYNSDIEMNKEQHYFAKFLTNQKLLELQLSDSNFRRCVLIQFLILFQYLTSSVKFKMESQELKSDQQEWVKETTTLLYKLLGETPPDGKTFAECVKSILKREEHWNSWKNDGCPEFQKPKPPVQTDSTDEVRKTRKRRRPVGDIIKEYETQDKFFMGNNELTK
;
A
#
# COMPACT_ATOMS: atom_id res chain seq x y z
N MET A 1 30.68 37.56 -43.14
CA MET A 1 31.27 36.88 -41.97
C MET A 1 30.14 36.49 -41.05
N THR A 2 29.63 35.28 -41.23
CA THR A 2 28.55 34.70 -40.44
C THR A 2 29.20 34.07 -39.22
N THR A 3 28.91 34.60 -38.02
CA THR A 3 29.34 33.99 -36.77
C THR A 3 28.65 32.64 -36.63
N MET A 4 29.38 31.56 -36.90
CA MET A 4 28.99 30.21 -36.52
C MET A 4 28.96 30.18 -34.99
N SER A 5 27.75 30.15 -34.43
CA SER A 5 27.54 29.77 -33.04
C SER A 5 27.95 28.30 -32.90
N ASP A 6 29.16 28.04 -32.40
CA ASP A 6 29.58 26.71 -31.96
C ASP A 6 28.58 26.21 -30.92
N LYS A 7 27.67 25.33 -31.34
CA LYS A 7 26.81 24.60 -30.42
C LYS A 7 27.71 23.62 -29.67
N ILE A 8 28.05 23.94 -28.42
CA ILE A 8 28.74 23.01 -27.51
C ILE A 8 27.96 21.68 -27.53
N GLY A 9 28.66 20.58 -27.80
CA GLY A 9 28.05 19.25 -27.85
C GLY A 9 27.51 18.83 -26.47
N PHE A 10 26.48 17.99 -26.44
CA PHE A 10 25.85 17.53 -25.20
C PHE A 10 26.85 16.92 -24.21
N ASP A 11 27.78 16.08 -24.69
CA ASP A 11 28.78 15.44 -23.84
C ASP A 11 29.78 16.43 -23.24
N GLU A 12 30.22 17.42 -24.00
CA GLU A 12 31.10 18.48 -23.50
C GLU A 12 30.39 19.33 -22.43
N LEU A 13 29.11 19.59 -22.64
CA LEU A 13 28.28 20.33 -21.71
C LEU A 13 28.05 19.55 -20.41
N ARG A 14 27.73 18.25 -20.52
CA ARG A 14 27.57 17.32 -19.40
C ARG A 14 28.82 17.24 -18.54
N VAL A 15 30.01 17.07 -19.14
CA VAL A 15 31.29 16.99 -18.40
C VAL A 15 31.57 18.30 -17.66
N LYS A 16 31.40 19.45 -18.33
CA LYS A 16 31.58 20.77 -17.68
C LYS A 16 30.61 20.95 -16.52
N TYR A 17 29.34 20.59 -16.68
CA TYR A 17 28.36 20.65 -15.59
C TYR A 17 28.69 19.72 -14.43
N LYS A 18 29.21 18.51 -14.71
CA LYS A 18 29.66 17.57 -13.67
C LYS A 18 30.81 18.15 -12.84
N ASP A 19 31.78 18.82 -13.47
CA ASP A 19 32.90 19.45 -12.78
C ASP A 19 32.45 20.63 -11.90
N VAL A 20 31.58 21.49 -12.44
CA VAL A 20 31.01 22.62 -11.69
C VAL A 20 30.13 22.11 -10.54
N LEU A 21 29.30 21.09 -10.78
CA LEU A 21 28.47 20.44 -9.77
C LEU A 21 29.31 19.84 -8.64
N SER A 22 30.40 19.15 -8.97
CA SER A 22 31.28 18.55 -7.98
C SER A 22 31.91 19.62 -7.07
N LYS A 23 32.33 20.76 -7.64
CA LYS A 23 32.87 21.89 -6.87
C LYS A 23 31.79 22.60 -6.06
N ALA A 24 30.60 22.78 -6.62
CA ALA A 24 29.47 23.42 -5.97
C ALA A 24 28.99 22.61 -4.76
N PHE A 25 28.90 21.28 -4.90
CA PHE A 25 28.54 20.37 -3.82
C PHE A 25 29.60 20.35 -2.71
N ALA A 26 30.89 20.23 -3.06
CA ALA A 26 31.98 20.21 -2.07
C ALA A 26 32.07 21.51 -1.25
N ASN A 27 31.78 22.66 -1.86
CA ASN A 27 31.83 23.96 -1.18
C ASN A 27 30.46 24.43 -0.65
N ASN A 28 29.41 23.61 -0.80
CA ASN A 28 28.02 23.98 -0.54
C ASN A 28 27.62 25.34 -1.14
N ASN A 29 28.13 25.66 -2.33
CA ASN A 29 27.95 26.95 -2.99
C ASN A 29 27.19 26.76 -4.31
N MET A 30 25.88 27.02 -4.27
CA MET A 30 25.01 26.86 -5.44
C MET A 30 25.13 28.00 -6.47
N ASP A 31 25.69 29.16 -6.08
CA ASP A 31 25.79 30.31 -6.98
C ASP A 31 26.78 30.05 -8.13
N LEU A 32 27.71 29.12 -7.91
CA LEU A 32 28.60 28.59 -8.94
C LEU A 32 27.81 27.96 -10.10
N LEU A 33 26.70 27.29 -9.81
CA LEU A 33 25.85 26.67 -10.82
C LEU A 33 25.05 27.73 -11.58
N ASP A 34 24.52 28.73 -10.88
CA ASP A 34 23.72 29.82 -11.47
C ASP A 34 24.53 30.68 -12.46
N SER A 35 25.83 30.87 -12.18
CA SER A 35 26.72 31.66 -13.04
C SER A 35 26.96 31.00 -14.41
N PHE A 36 27.01 29.67 -14.45
CA PHE A 36 27.33 28.89 -15.66
C PHE A 36 26.10 28.66 -16.57
N SER A 37 24.91 28.78 -15.98
CA SER A 37 23.59 28.44 -16.53
C SER A 37 23.04 29.43 -17.59
N LYS A 38 23.73 30.55 -17.86
CA LYS A 38 23.18 31.71 -18.61
C LYS A 38 23.30 31.64 -20.14
N ASN A 39 24.14 30.76 -20.70
CA ASN A 39 24.51 30.81 -22.13
C ASN A 39 23.96 29.67 -23.01
N VAL A 40 23.05 28.84 -22.48
CA VAL A 40 22.53 27.64 -23.18
C VAL A 40 21.00 27.62 -23.13
N SER A 41 20.39 26.99 -24.14
CA SER A 41 18.96 26.65 -24.14
C SER A 41 18.55 25.97 -22.83
N GLU A 42 17.42 26.38 -22.25
CA GLU A 42 16.94 25.87 -20.96
C GLU A 42 16.76 24.35 -20.95
N THR A 43 16.28 23.78 -22.05
CA THR A 43 16.05 22.34 -22.21
C THR A 43 17.36 21.56 -22.23
N ASP A 44 18.34 22.01 -23.02
CA ASP A 44 19.64 21.33 -23.15
C ASP A 44 20.44 21.46 -21.86
N ARG A 45 20.34 22.61 -21.19
CA ARG A 45 20.89 22.83 -19.86
C ARG A 45 20.32 21.85 -18.85
N LYS A 46 18.99 21.75 -18.73
CA LYS A 46 18.33 20.86 -17.76
C LYS A 46 18.71 19.40 -18.04
N ALA A 47 18.69 18.96 -19.30
CA ALA A 47 19.08 17.60 -19.65
C ALA A 47 20.55 17.28 -19.29
N ALA A 48 21.48 18.19 -19.59
CA ALA A 48 22.89 18.00 -19.25
C ALA A 48 23.14 18.04 -17.73
N MET A 49 22.45 18.94 -17.01
CA MET A 49 22.48 19.01 -15.54
C MET A 49 21.91 17.75 -14.90
N ASP A 50 20.76 17.27 -15.35
CA ASP A 50 20.10 16.05 -14.87
C ASP A 50 21.05 14.85 -15.00
N GLN A 51 21.74 14.72 -16.15
CA GLN A 51 22.73 13.67 -16.35
C GLN A 51 23.98 13.85 -15.48
N ALA A 52 24.49 15.08 -15.34
CA ALA A 52 25.62 15.37 -14.46
C ALA A 52 25.32 14.99 -13.00
N PHE A 53 24.08 15.20 -12.54
CA PHE A 53 23.63 14.78 -11.22
C PHE A 53 23.71 13.26 -11.03
N ARG A 54 23.30 12.47 -12.04
CA ARG A 54 23.41 11.00 -12.00
C ARG A 54 24.85 10.51 -12.07
N ASP A 55 25.68 11.13 -12.91
CA ASP A 55 27.09 10.73 -13.02
C ASP A 55 27.85 10.96 -11.72
N LYS A 56 27.59 12.09 -11.06
CA LYS A 56 28.20 12.37 -9.77
C LYS A 56 27.64 11.47 -8.68
N LEU A 57 26.36 11.09 -8.75
CA LEU A 57 25.78 10.11 -7.83
C LEU A 57 26.56 8.78 -7.87
N LEU A 58 26.93 8.28 -9.06
CA LEU A 58 27.69 7.03 -9.18
C LEU A 58 29.00 7.04 -8.39
N GLU A 59 29.67 8.19 -8.27
CA GLU A 59 30.88 8.34 -7.45
C GLU A 59 30.57 8.35 -5.95
N LEU A 60 29.38 8.83 -5.57
CA LEU A 60 28.95 8.97 -4.17
C LEU A 60 28.27 7.72 -3.61
N LEU A 61 27.87 6.74 -4.44
CA LEU A 61 27.17 5.52 -3.97
C LEU A 61 27.98 4.67 -2.97
N VAL A 62 29.30 4.83 -2.95
CA VAL A 62 30.19 4.14 -2.00
C VAL A 62 30.20 4.81 -0.63
N GLU A 63 29.82 6.09 -0.56
CA GLU A 63 29.84 6.89 0.65
C GLU A 63 28.73 6.50 1.65
N GLU A 64 28.77 7.13 2.83
CA GLU A 64 27.75 6.95 3.87
C GLU A 64 26.39 7.56 3.47
N PRO A 65 25.26 7.01 3.98
CA PRO A 65 23.91 7.50 3.68
C PRO A 65 23.73 9.00 3.89
N GLU A 66 24.39 9.59 4.90
CA GLU A 66 24.33 11.03 5.18
C GLU A 66 24.83 11.89 4.00
N THR A 67 25.89 11.45 3.30
CA THR A 67 26.40 12.13 2.11
C THR A 67 25.39 12.08 0.97
N LEU A 68 24.70 10.95 0.82
CA LEU A 68 23.65 10.77 -0.18
C LEU A 68 22.42 11.62 0.13
N GLU A 69 22.04 11.74 1.41
CA GLU A 69 20.97 12.64 1.87
C GLU A 69 21.29 14.10 1.52
N ASN A 70 22.48 14.57 1.89
CA ASN A 70 22.95 15.92 1.58
C ASN A 70 22.95 16.18 0.07
N TYR A 71 23.33 15.18 -0.73
CA TYR A 71 23.31 15.29 -2.19
C TYR A 71 21.90 15.40 -2.77
N VAL A 72 20.94 14.65 -2.22
CA VAL A 72 19.52 14.78 -2.59
C VAL A 72 18.96 16.14 -2.17
N CYS A 73 19.30 16.65 -0.97
CA CYS A 73 18.95 18.01 -0.55
C CYS A 73 19.47 19.06 -1.54
N PHE A 74 20.72 18.93 -1.96
CA PHE A 74 21.35 19.83 -2.93
C PHE A 74 20.62 19.80 -4.28
N CYS A 75 20.16 18.62 -4.71
CA CYS A 75 19.33 18.48 -5.92
C CYS A 75 17.97 19.17 -5.77
N ILE A 76 17.30 19.01 -4.62
CA ILE A 76 16.01 19.68 -4.33
C ILE A 76 16.14 21.19 -4.44
N GLU A 77 17.19 21.76 -3.85
CA GLU A 77 17.41 23.20 -3.90
C GLU A 77 17.77 23.68 -5.32
N SER A 78 18.52 22.87 -6.07
CA SER A 78 18.79 23.10 -7.50
C SER A 78 17.50 23.08 -8.35
N CYS A 79 16.52 22.24 -8.01
CA CYS A 79 15.20 22.23 -8.64
C CYS A 79 14.41 23.50 -8.32
N ARG A 80 14.45 24.00 -7.08
CA ARG A 80 13.79 25.26 -6.69
C ARG A 80 14.35 26.47 -7.46
N ARG A 81 15.64 26.46 -7.77
CA ARG A 81 16.30 27.43 -8.66
C ARG A 81 16.09 27.17 -10.17
N GLN A 82 15.23 26.21 -10.54
CA GLN A 82 14.91 25.85 -11.94
C GLN A 82 16.11 25.40 -12.79
N MET A 83 17.15 24.87 -12.15
CA MET A 83 18.37 24.40 -12.81
C MET A 83 18.23 22.98 -13.35
N VAL A 84 17.44 22.17 -12.65
CA VAL A 84 17.29 20.72 -12.80
C VAL A 84 15.80 20.42 -12.96
N THR A 85 15.46 19.32 -13.64
CA THR A 85 14.06 18.90 -13.77
C THR A 85 13.46 18.55 -12.40
N PRO A 86 12.21 18.96 -12.08
CA PRO A 86 11.60 18.70 -10.77
C PRO A 86 11.50 17.22 -10.36
N THR A 87 11.58 16.29 -11.32
CA THR A 87 11.55 14.84 -11.05
C THR A 87 12.88 14.28 -10.56
N MET A 88 13.98 15.00 -10.75
CA MET A 88 15.33 14.47 -10.52
C MET A 88 15.62 14.04 -9.09
N PRO A 89 15.19 14.75 -8.03
CA PRO A 89 15.44 14.28 -6.67
C PRO A 89 14.89 12.87 -6.41
N VAL A 90 13.70 12.57 -6.93
CA VAL A 90 13.06 11.25 -6.77
C VAL A 90 13.70 10.21 -7.68
N VAL A 91 14.17 10.60 -8.86
CA VAL A 91 14.97 9.73 -9.73
C VAL A 91 16.28 9.33 -9.04
N LEU A 92 17.00 10.29 -8.45
CA LEU A 92 18.23 10.01 -7.70
C LEU A 92 17.95 9.11 -6.51
N LEU A 93 16.87 9.36 -5.75
CA LEU A 93 16.46 8.47 -4.66
C LEU A 93 16.17 7.05 -5.16
N GLY A 94 15.48 6.91 -6.30
CA GLY A 94 15.25 5.61 -6.94
C GLY A 94 16.56 4.89 -7.29
N ASP A 95 17.46 5.58 -7.98
CA ASP A 95 18.78 5.05 -8.36
C ASP A 95 19.60 4.66 -7.11
N ILE A 96 19.55 5.46 -6.03
CA ILE A 96 20.19 5.15 -4.75
C ILE A 96 19.59 3.88 -4.13
N PHE A 97 18.26 3.82 -4.00
CA PHE A 97 17.61 2.68 -3.38
C PHE A 97 17.90 1.40 -4.12
N ASP A 98 17.89 1.40 -5.45
CA ASP A 98 18.18 0.24 -6.28
C ASP A 98 19.62 -0.26 -6.15
N ALA A 99 20.58 0.64 -5.91
CA ALA A 99 21.99 0.30 -5.72
C ALA A 99 22.34 -0.16 -4.29
N LEU A 100 21.61 0.31 -3.27
CA LEU A 100 21.95 0.06 -1.86
C LEU A 100 21.34 -1.24 -1.30
N THR A 101 21.98 -1.77 -0.24
CA THR A 101 21.45 -2.89 0.55
C THR A 101 20.25 -2.45 1.41
N LEU A 102 19.37 -3.39 1.76
CA LEU A 102 18.12 -3.10 2.48
C LEU A 102 18.33 -2.34 3.79
N ASN A 103 19.39 -2.66 4.55
CA ASN A 103 19.72 -1.98 5.80
C ASN A 103 20.06 -0.49 5.58
N LYS A 104 20.77 -0.16 4.50
CA LYS A 104 21.07 1.23 4.14
C LYS A 104 19.83 1.93 3.59
N CYS A 105 19.02 1.24 2.79
CA CYS A 105 17.73 1.76 2.31
C CYS A 105 16.80 2.14 3.46
N GLU A 106 16.71 1.30 4.51
CA GLU A 106 15.85 1.59 5.66
C GLU A 106 16.28 2.86 6.42
N LYS A 107 17.59 3.06 6.60
CA LYS A 107 18.13 4.29 7.21
C LYS A 107 17.77 5.50 6.37
N LEU A 108 18.10 5.47 5.08
CA LEU A 108 17.85 6.56 4.13
C LEU A 108 16.36 6.86 3.94
N PHE A 109 15.48 5.85 4.06
CA PHE A 109 14.04 6.07 3.97
C PHE A 109 13.51 6.95 5.11
N THR A 110 14.19 6.97 6.26
CA THR A 110 13.86 7.90 7.37
C THR A 110 13.95 9.36 6.93
N TYR A 111 14.95 9.71 6.11
CA TYR A 111 15.06 11.03 5.51
C TYR A 111 13.87 11.34 4.59
N VAL A 112 13.46 10.37 3.76
CA VAL A 112 12.29 10.50 2.87
C VAL A 112 11.00 10.72 3.68
N GLU A 113 10.82 10.00 4.79
CA GLU A 113 9.68 10.14 5.71
C GLU A 113 9.64 11.51 6.40
N ASN A 114 10.78 12.03 6.82
CA ASN A 114 10.89 13.36 7.41
C ASN A 114 10.63 14.45 6.37
N GLY A 115 11.02 14.20 5.12
CA GLY A 115 10.85 15.10 3.98
C GLY A 115 9.46 15.16 3.36
N VAL A 116 8.42 14.53 3.94
CA VAL A 116 7.05 14.48 3.37
C VAL A 116 6.51 15.86 2.94
N ASN A 117 6.81 16.91 3.71
CA ASN A 117 6.34 18.26 3.39
C ASN A 117 6.95 18.80 2.10
N ILE A 118 8.21 18.47 1.80
CA ILE A 118 8.90 18.86 0.57
C ILE A 118 8.20 18.20 -0.62
N TRP A 119 7.93 16.89 -0.53
CA TRP A 119 7.30 16.15 -1.63
C TRP A 119 5.86 16.59 -1.91
N ARG A 120 5.19 17.19 -0.92
CA ARG A 120 3.84 17.76 -1.04
C ARG A 120 3.81 19.18 -1.61
N GLU A 121 4.95 19.85 -1.76
CA GLU A 121 5.02 21.14 -2.46
C GLU A 121 4.51 20.96 -3.91
N GLU A 122 3.80 21.96 -4.44
CA GLU A 122 3.20 21.89 -5.79
C GLU A 122 4.23 21.58 -6.88
N LEU A 123 5.45 22.14 -6.73
CA LEU A 123 6.59 21.90 -7.61
C LEU A 123 6.93 20.41 -7.76
N PHE A 124 6.89 19.67 -6.66
CA PHE A 124 7.30 18.27 -6.61
C PHE A 124 6.12 17.32 -6.74
N PHE A 125 4.97 17.60 -6.12
CA PHE A 125 3.86 16.66 -6.03
C PHE A 125 3.38 16.19 -7.41
N VAL A 126 3.05 17.13 -8.31
CA VAL A 126 2.51 16.79 -9.64
C VAL A 126 3.52 16.03 -10.49
N ALA A 127 4.79 16.43 -10.42
CA ALA A 127 5.86 15.84 -11.21
C ALA A 127 6.32 14.48 -10.65
N CYS A 128 6.38 14.32 -9.33
CA CYS A 128 7.04 13.22 -8.67
C CYS A 128 6.11 12.11 -8.18
N LYS A 129 4.80 12.36 -8.01
CA LYS A 129 3.89 11.40 -7.36
C LYS A 129 3.96 9.97 -7.91
N ASN A 130 4.05 9.82 -9.23
CA ASN A 130 4.13 8.52 -9.88
C ASN A 130 5.50 7.86 -9.73
N ASN A 131 6.58 8.66 -9.75
CA ASN A 131 7.94 8.15 -9.56
C ASN A 131 8.15 7.72 -8.11
N LEU A 132 7.60 8.47 -7.16
CA LEU A 132 7.67 8.15 -5.73
C LEU A 132 6.87 6.88 -5.41
N LEU A 133 5.67 6.73 -6.01
CA LEU A 133 4.89 5.51 -5.93
C LEU A 133 5.63 4.31 -6.52
N ARG A 134 6.26 4.48 -7.70
CA ARG A 134 7.07 3.43 -8.33
C ARG A 134 8.23 3.01 -7.43
N MET A 135 9.03 3.98 -6.96
CA MET A 135 10.15 3.76 -6.05
C MET A 135 9.74 3.00 -4.78
N CYS A 136 8.63 3.40 -4.15
CA CYS A 136 8.11 2.71 -2.97
C CYS A 136 7.65 1.29 -3.30
N ASN A 137 6.99 1.08 -4.44
CA ASN A 137 6.55 -0.25 -4.88
C ASN A 137 7.74 -1.17 -5.24
N ASP A 138 8.80 -0.62 -5.82
CA ASP A 138 10.02 -1.36 -6.15
C ASP A 138 10.76 -1.79 -4.86
N LEU A 139 10.85 -0.89 -3.86
CA LEU A 139 11.32 -1.24 -2.52
C LEU A 139 10.46 -2.35 -1.88
N LEU A 140 9.14 -2.22 -1.90
CA LEU A 140 8.22 -3.24 -1.35
C LEU A 140 8.37 -4.61 -2.04
N ARG A 141 8.70 -4.63 -3.34
CA ARG A 141 8.98 -5.89 -4.07
C ARG A 141 10.31 -6.53 -3.68
N ARG A 142 11.30 -5.75 -3.24
CA ARG A 142 12.60 -6.25 -2.76
C ARG A 142 12.58 -6.73 -1.31
N LEU A 143 11.61 -6.26 -0.52
CA LEU A 143 11.52 -6.59 0.91
C LEU A 143 10.86 -7.95 1.14
N SER A 144 11.43 -8.72 2.07
CA SER A 144 10.78 -9.92 2.58
C SER A 144 9.54 -9.55 3.38
N ARG A 145 8.39 -10.12 2.99
CA ARG A 145 7.09 -9.92 3.66
C ARG A 145 7.00 -10.63 5.02
N SER A 146 7.98 -11.43 5.41
CA SER A 146 8.04 -12.11 6.72
C SER A 146 9.03 -11.50 7.70
N GLN A 147 10.17 -10.99 7.21
CA GLN A 147 11.23 -10.44 8.06
C GLN A 147 11.17 -8.92 8.16
N ASN A 148 10.87 -8.23 7.05
CA ASN A 148 10.95 -6.76 6.97
C ASN A 148 9.58 -6.09 7.10
N THR A 149 8.67 -6.68 7.88
CA THR A 149 7.28 -6.23 8.01
C THR A 149 7.18 -4.79 8.54
N VAL A 150 8.05 -4.42 9.48
CA VAL A 150 8.13 -3.06 10.03
C VAL A 150 8.50 -2.05 8.95
N PHE A 151 9.54 -2.33 8.15
CA PHE A 151 9.95 -1.42 7.08
C PHE A 151 8.92 -1.34 5.95
N CYS A 152 8.27 -2.45 5.57
CA CYS A 152 7.12 -2.42 4.68
C CYS A 152 5.99 -1.53 5.21
N GLY A 153 5.68 -1.62 6.52
CA GLY A 153 4.67 -0.79 7.18
C GLY A 153 5.03 0.70 7.13
N ARG A 154 6.30 1.04 7.40
CA ARG A 154 6.84 2.40 7.26
C ARG A 154 6.64 2.98 5.86
N ILE A 155 6.97 2.22 4.82
CA ILE A 155 6.75 2.64 3.42
C ILE A 155 5.27 2.87 3.13
N LEU A 156 4.39 1.97 3.57
CA LEU A 156 2.95 2.10 3.37
C LEU A 156 2.36 3.31 4.12
N LEU A 157 2.82 3.56 5.35
CA LEU A 157 2.43 4.74 6.13
C LEU A 157 2.91 6.03 5.47
N PHE A 158 4.12 6.04 4.92
CA PHE A 158 4.64 7.16 4.13
C PHE A 158 3.75 7.42 2.92
N LEU A 159 3.39 6.40 2.13
CA LEU A 159 2.50 6.57 0.97
C LEU A 159 1.12 7.08 1.37
N ALA A 160 0.54 6.55 2.45
CA ALA A 160 -0.75 7.00 2.99
C ALA A 160 -0.69 8.46 3.50
N LYS A 161 0.46 8.88 4.05
CA LYS A 161 0.69 10.27 4.44
C LYS A 161 1.03 11.14 3.24
N PHE A 162 1.67 10.64 2.19
CA PHE A 162 2.07 11.44 1.04
C PHE A 162 0.86 11.84 0.20
N PHE A 163 0.00 10.87 -0.15
CA PHE A 163 -1.16 11.10 -0.97
C PHE A 163 -2.29 11.81 -0.19
N PRO A 164 -2.89 12.88 -0.76
CA PRO A 164 -4.16 13.39 -0.26
C PRO A 164 -5.22 12.29 -0.25
N PHE A 165 -6.15 12.39 0.69
CA PHE A 165 -7.15 11.35 0.93
C PHE A 165 -8.03 11.02 -0.29
N SER A 166 -8.35 12.03 -1.11
CA SER A 166 -9.13 11.93 -2.34
C SER A 166 -8.29 11.63 -3.59
N GLU A 167 -6.96 11.57 -3.47
CA GLU A 167 -6.09 11.35 -4.61
C GLU A 167 -6.24 9.90 -5.10
N ARG A 168 -6.60 9.75 -6.37
CA ARG A 168 -6.87 8.43 -6.97
C ARG A 168 -5.70 7.45 -6.86
N SER A 169 -4.46 7.95 -6.90
CA SER A 169 -3.25 7.13 -6.75
C SER A 169 -3.11 6.45 -5.39
N GLY A 170 -3.78 6.98 -4.36
CA GLY A 170 -3.82 6.38 -3.02
C GLY A 170 -5.06 5.52 -2.75
N LEU A 171 -5.94 5.35 -3.74
CA LEU A 171 -7.24 4.70 -3.57
C LEU A 171 -7.38 3.48 -4.47
N ASN A 172 -7.76 2.34 -3.89
CA ASN A 172 -8.17 1.15 -4.66
C ASN A 172 -9.59 1.33 -5.20
N ILE A 173 -9.80 2.23 -6.17
CA ILE A 173 -11.14 2.62 -6.66
C ILE A 173 -11.89 1.41 -7.23
N VAL A 174 -11.20 0.60 -8.05
CA VAL A 174 -11.78 -0.57 -8.75
C VAL A 174 -12.15 -1.70 -7.78
N SER A 175 -11.68 -1.64 -6.52
CA SER A 175 -11.90 -2.68 -5.52
C SER A 175 -11.26 -4.01 -5.90
N GLU A 176 -10.04 -3.96 -6.45
CA GLU A 176 -9.27 -5.17 -6.75
C GLU A 176 -8.85 -5.88 -5.47
N PHE A 177 -8.93 -7.21 -5.49
CA PHE A 177 -8.52 -8.06 -4.38
C PHE A 177 -7.01 -8.32 -4.45
N ASN A 178 -6.35 -8.35 -3.29
CA ASN A 178 -4.98 -8.82 -3.22
C ASN A 178 -4.95 -10.35 -3.33
N LEU A 179 -4.88 -10.83 -4.56
CA LEU A 179 -4.81 -12.25 -4.86
C LEU A 179 -3.41 -12.82 -4.63
N GLU A 180 -2.38 -12.07 -4.28
CA GLU A 180 -1.04 -12.67 -4.04
C GLU A 180 -0.94 -13.39 -2.68
N ASN A 181 -1.82 -13.09 -1.72
CA ASN A 181 -1.74 -13.65 -0.38
C ASN A 181 -2.33 -15.08 -0.30
N VAL A 182 -1.63 -16.04 -0.92
CA VAL A 182 -2.00 -17.46 -0.87
C VAL A 182 -1.79 -18.01 0.55
N THR A 183 -2.76 -18.79 1.03
CA THR A 183 -2.58 -19.64 2.22
C THR A 183 -2.21 -21.04 1.74
N GLU A 184 -0.96 -21.43 1.93
CA GLU A 184 -0.48 -22.76 1.55
C GLU A 184 -0.81 -23.75 2.67
N PHE A 185 -1.52 -24.83 2.34
CA PHE A 185 -1.92 -25.86 3.28
C PHE A 185 -1.94 -27.23 2.61
N GLY A 186 -1.60 -28.26 3.36
CA GLY A 186 -1.63 -29.64 2.88
C GLY A 186 -0.44 -29.94 2.00
N GLY A 187 0.46 -30.79 2.50
CA GLY A 187 1.61 -31.24 1.73
C GLY A 187 2.62 -31.97 2.60
N ASP A 188 3.19 -33.02 2.04
CA ASP A 188 4.48 -33.64 2.40
C ASP A 188 5.64 -32.62 2.31
N ASN A 189 5.52 -31.42 2.89
CA ASN A 189 6.65 -30.53 3.14
C ASN A 189 7.41 -31.02 4.38
N SER A 190 7.86 -32.26 4.31
CA SER A 190 8.94 -32.79 5.12
C SER A 190 10.24 -32.23 4.57
N SER A 191 10.84 -31.23 5.24
CA SER A 191 12.31 -31.09 5.25
C SER A 191 12.90 -29.91 6.02
N THR A 192 12.14 -28.98 6.62
CA THR A 192 12.82 -27.88 7.37
C THR A 192 12.22 -27.49 8.72
N LEU A 193 10.90 -27.56 8.93
CA LEU A 193 10.31 -27.27 10.24
C LEU A 193 9.92 -28.50 11.05
N LYS A 194 9.85 -29.68 10.41
CA LYS A 194 9.43 -30.92 11.07
C LYS A 194 10.52 -31.40 12.04
N ASP A 195 11.78 -31.35 11.63
CA ASP A 195 12.91 -31.81 12.44
C ASP A 195 13.21 -30.87 13.62
N ALA A 196 13.00 -29.56 13.48
CA ALA A 196 13.23 -28.60 14.56
C ALA A 196 12.14 -28.59 15.65
N LEU A 197 10.88 -28.93 15.30
CA LEU A 197 9.76 -28.95 16.25
C LEU A 197 9.55 -30.32 16.90
N ASP A 198 9.94 -31.41 16.22
CA ASP A 198 9.84 -32.76 16.80
C ASP A 198 10.92 -32.99 17.89
N GLU A 199 12.01 -32.20 17.96
CA GLU A 199 13.02 -32.26 19.05
C GLU A 199 12.63 -31.48 20.33
N GLU A 200 11.84 -30.40 20.24
CA GLU A 200 11.45 -29.62 21.44
C GLU A 200 10.06 -29.95 22.01
N MET A 201 9.17 -30.59 21.23
CA MET A 201 7.82 -30.94 21.71
C MET A 201 7.74 -32.37 22.27
N VAL A 202 8.56 -32.69 23.28
CA VAL A 202 8.29 -33.84 24.18
C VAL A 202 7.15 -33.45 25.12
N ILE A 203 5.93 -33.43 24.60
CA ILE A 203 4.71 -33.29 25.40
C ILE A 203 4.21 -34.70 25.72
N ASP A 204 4.23 -35.02 27.01
CA ASP A 204 3.69 -36.22 27.67
C ASP A 204 2.59 -36.94 26.86
N GLU A 205 2.88 -38.18 26.48
CA GLU A 205 1.93 -39.10 25.88
C GLU A 205 0.93 -39.63 26.92
N GLU A 206 0.00 -38.81 27.42
CA GLU A 206 -1.17 -39.36 28.12
C GLU A 206 -2.50 -38.73 27.69
N LYS A 207 -3.23 -39.53 26.90
CA LYS A 207 -4.69 -39.74 26.94
C LYS A 207 -5.57 -38.48 27.02
N ASN A 208 -5.76 -37.81 25.86
CA ASN A 208 -7.04 -37.20 25.41
C ASN A 208 -6.90 -36.47 24.04
N LYS A 209 -6.17 -37.03 23.06
CA LYS A 209 -6.09 -36.43 21.71
C LYS A 209 -7.42 -36.59 20.99
N HIS A 210 -8.20 -35.52 20.89
CA HIS A 210 -9.24 -35.40 19.87
C HIS A 210 -8.51 -35.15 18.55
N THR A 211 -8.02 -36.20 17.90
CA THR A 211 -7.32 -36.06 16.61
C THR A 211 -8.26 -35.38 15.63
N ILE A 212 -7.99 -34.12 15.28
CA ILE A 212 -8.73 -33.44 14.23
C ILE A 212 -8.57 -34.25 12.95
N ASP A 213 -9.71 -34.65 12.39
CA ASP A 213 -9.74 -35.35 11.11
C ASP A 213 -9.05 -34.49 10.04
N TYR A 214 -8.16 -35.12 9.27
CA TYR A 214 -7.51 -34.50 8.11
C TYR A 214 -8.55 -33.89 7.16
N ASN A 215 -9.75 -34.47 7.08
CA ASN A 215 -10.85 -33.91 6.32
C ASN A 215 -11.26 -32.52 6.82
N LEU A 216 -11.40 -32.33 8.14
CA LEU A 216 -11.73 -31.02 8.73
C LEU A 216 -10.60 -30.02 8.48
N TYR A 217 -9.34 -30.45 8.60
CA TYR A 217 -8.17 -29.62 8.28
C TYR A 217 -8.21 -29.11 6.82
N CYS A 218 -8.45 -29.99 5.84
CA CYS A 218 -8.54 -29.60 4.44
C CYS A 218 -9.74 -28.69 4.17
N ARG A 219 -10.91 -28.98 4.76
CA ARG A 219 -12.11 -28.11 4.65
C ARG A 219 -11.87 -26.74 5.26
N PHE A 220 -11.14 -26.68 6.37
CA PHE A 220 -10.88 -25.43 7.07
C PHE A 220 -9.99 -24.51 6.23
N TRP A 221 -8.86 -25.01 5.76
CA TRP A 221 -7.91 -24.16 5.04
C TRP A 221 -8.35 -23.86 3.61
N SER A 222 -9.14 -24.73 2.96
CA SER A 222 -9.73 -24.41 1.65
C SER A 222 -10.70 -23.22 1.70
N LEU A 223 -11.29 -22.92 2.87
CA LEU A 223 -12.08 -21.70 3.05
C LEU A 223 -11.26 -20.42 2.85
N GLN A 224 -9.95 -20.44 3.10
CA GLN A 224 -9.10 -19.26 2.95
C GLN A 224 -9.04 -18.77 1.49
N ASP A 225 -9.18 -19.66 0.51
CA ASP A 225 -9.25 -19.26 -0.90
C ASP A 225 -10.54 -18.49 -1.22
N PHE A 226 -11.66 -18.83 -0.57
CA PHE A 226 -12.91 -18.08 -0.70
C PHE A 226 -12.81 -16.70 -0.02
N PHE A 227 -12.14 -16.60 1.13
CA PHE A 227 -11.89 -15.30 1.79
C PHE A 227 -10.95 -14.41 0.97
N ARG A 228 -9.94 -15.00 0.33
CA ARG A 228 -8.98 -14.30 -0.55
C ARG A 228 -9.63 -13.85 -1.87
N SER A 229 -10.51 -14.67 -2.44
CA SER A 229 -11.18 -14.38 -3.71
C SER A 229 -12.71 -14.51 -3.58
N PRO A 230 -13.37 -13.48 -3.00
CA PRO A 230 -14.82 -13.50 -2.74
C PRO A 230 -15.69 -13.75 -3.98
N ASN A 231 -15.22 -13.35 -5.17
CA ASN A 231 -15.95 -13.50 -6.42
C ASN A 231 -16.21 -14.97 -6.80
N THR A 232 -15.46 -15.92 -6.23
CA THR A 232 -15.68 -17.37 -6.43
C THR A 232 -17.02 -17.84 -5.86
N CYS A 233 -17.54 -17.15 -4.83
CA CYS A 233 -18.82 -17.47 -4.19
C CYS A 233 -20.04 -17.29 -5.12
N TYR A 234 -19.90 -16.56 -6.24
CA TYR A 234 -20.98 -16.41 -7.22
C TYR A 234 -21.09 -17.61 -8.18
N ASN A 235 -20.10 -18.51 -8.20
CA ASN A 235 -20.17 -19.74 -8.99
C ASN A 235 -20.97 -20.82 -8.25
N LYS A 236 -21.90 -21.48 -8.95
CA LYS A 236 -22.81 -22.48 -8.36
C LYS A 236 -22.10 -23.67 -7.67
N ILE A 237 -21.03 -24.19 -8.26
CA ILE A 237 -20.30 -25.35 -7.71
C ILE A 237 -19.49 -24.89 -6.49
N GLN A 238 -18.75 -23.80 -6.67
CA GLN A 238 -17.92 -23.21 -5.62
C GLN A 238 -18.75 -22.77 -4.41
N TRP A 239 -19.94 -22.21 -4.62
CA TRP A 239 -20.88 -21.86 -3.55
C TRP A 239 -21.30 -23.09 -2.73
N LYS A 240 -21.66 -24.20 -3.38
CA LYS A 240 -22.03 -25.44 -2.67
C LYS A 240 -20.87 -25.97 -1.84
N THR A 241 -19.66 -25.93 -2.37
CA THR A 241 -18.44 -26.31 -1.65
C THR A 241 -18.22 -25.39 -0.44
N PHE A 242 -18.32 -24.08 -0.63
CA PHE A 242 -18.20 -23.08 0.42
C PHE A 242 -19.20 -23.33 1.55
N VAL A 243 -20.49 -23.53 1.24
CA VAL A 243 -21.53 -23.82 2.23
C VAL A 243 -21.23 -25.11 3.01
N ALA A 244 -20.83 -26.18 2.31
CA ALA A 244 -20.52 -27.47 2.95
C ALA A 244 -19.29 -27.39 3.87
N HIS A 245 -18.23 -26.72 3.44
CA HIS A 245 -17.02 -26.52 4.23
C HIS A 245 -17.28 -25.59 5.43
N SER A 246 -17.99 -24.49 5.21
CA SER A 246 -18.41 -23.56 6.27
C SER A 246 -19.24 -24.27 7.34
N GLY A 247 -20.23 -25.07 6.94
CA GLY A 247 -21.05 -25.84 7.88
C GLY A 247 -20.22 -26.81 8.73
N SER A 248 -19.21 -27.45 8.14
CA SER A 248 -18.31 -28.36 8.86
C SER A 248 -17.48 -27.61 9.92
N VAL A 249 -16.90 -26.47 9.55
CA VAL A 249 -16.06 -25.65 10.44
C VAL A 249 -16.89 -24.99 11.55
N LEU A 250 -18.04 -24.39 11.22
CA LEU A 250 -18.91 -23.75 12.20
C LEU A 250 -19.53 -24.77 13.17
N SER A 251 -19.82 -25.98 12.70
CA SER A 251 -20.22 -27.08 13.58
C SER A 251 -19.11 -27.48 14.55
N ALA A 252 -17.85 -27.54 14.09
CA ALA A 252 -16.70 -27.79 14.96
C ALA A 252 -16.53 -26.68 16.02
N PHE A 253 -16.66 -25.40 15.64
CA PHE A 253 -16.63 -24.29 16.60
C PHE A 253 -17.79 -24.33 17.61
N SER A 254 -18.99 -24.73 17.18
CA SER A 254 -20.15 -24.87 18.05
C SER A 254 -20.00 -26.02 19.04
N SER A 255 -19.37 -27.11 18.60
CA SER A 255 -19.16 -28.32 19.42
C SER A 255 -18.02 -28.15 20.43
N TYR A 256 -16.96 -27.45 20.05
CA TYR A 256 -15.80 -27.22 20.91
C TYR A 256 -15.96 -25.94 21.71
N LYS A 257 -16.47 -26.00 22.95
CA LYS A 257 -16.67 -24.81 23.79
C LYS A 257 -15.41 -24.39 24.54
N LEU A 258 -15.01 -23.13 24.40
CA LEU A 258 -13.78 -22.57 25.00
C LEU A 258 -13.85 -22.39 26.53
N GLU A 259 -15.04 -22.28 27.11
CA GLU A 259 -15.23 -22.12 28.56
C GLU A 259 -14.59 -23.27 29.36
N ALA A 260 -14.59 -24.49 28.82
CA ALA A 260 -13.93 -25.65 29.44
C ALA A 260 -12.39 -25.48 29.49
N VAL A 261 -11.81 -24.83 28.48
CA VAL A 261 -10.37 -24.60 28.35
C VAL A 261 -9.89 -23.48 29.29
N GLU A 262 -10.68 -22.42 29.48
CA GLU A 262 -10.37 -21.36 30.45
C GLU A 262 -10.49 -21.83 31.91
N LEU A 263 -11.46 -22.70 32.21
CA LEU A 263 -11.58 -23.37 33.52
C LEU A 263 -10.37 -24.28 33.81
N GLN A 264 -9.80 -24.93 32.80
CA GLN A 264 -8.57 -25.71 32.94
C GLN A 264 -7.31 -24.82 33.07
N LYS A 265 -7.19 -23.76 32.25
CA LYS A 265 -6.07 -22.79 32.35
C LYS A 265 -6.07 -22.02 33.66
N SER A 266 -7.23 -21.63 34.18
CA SER A 266 -7.34 -20.94 35.47
C SER A 266 -7.02 -21.87 36.66
N LYS A 267 -7.31 -23.17 36.57
CA LYS A 267 -6.84 -24.17 37.55
C LYS A 267 -5.32 -24.35 37.46
N LEU A 268 -4.75 -24.45 36.26
CA LEU A 268 -3.31 -24.62 36.05
C LEU A 268 -2.50 -23.37 36.46
N ASN A 269 -3.04 -22.17 36.22
CA ASN A 269 -2.41 -20.91 36.63
C ASN A 269 -2.46 -20.71 38.15
N ARG A 270 -3.51 -21.19 38.85
CA ARG A 270 -3.53 -21.22 40.33
C ARG A 270 -2.48 -22.16 40.93
N LEU A 271 -2.09 -23.23 40.22
CA LEU A 271 -0.98 -24.09 40.63
C LEU A 271 0.39 -23.45 40.36
N LYS A 272 0.53 -22.60 39.33
CA LYS A 272 1.77 -21.89 39.01
C LYS A 272 2.06 -20.68 39.89
N THR A 273 1.08 -20.16 40.64
CA THR A 273 1.28 -19.03 41.58
C THR A 273 2.20 -19.37 42.76
N TYR A 274 2.59 -20.63 42.95
CA TYR A 274 3.52 -21.04 44.01
C TYR A 274 5.00 -21.09 43.60
N ASN A 275 5.34 -20.94 42.31
CA ASN A 275 6.73 -21.00 41.86
C ASN A 275 7.09 -19.86 40.91
N SER A 276 7.93 -18.98 41.44
CA SER A 276 8.90 -18.10 40.79
C SER A 276 8.42 -16.82 40.08
N ASP A 277 8.76 -15.72 40.74
CA ASP A 277 9.13 -14.42 40.18
C ASP A 277 10.23 -14.55 39.12
N ILE A 278 9.86 -14.90 37.89
CA ILE A 278 10.70 -14.66 36.72
C ILE A 278 9.88 -13.78 35.78
N GLU A 279 10.12 -12.48 35.85
CA GLU A 279 9.81 -11.54 34.78
C GLU A 279 10.60 -11.95 33.54
N MET A 280 10.12 -12.98 32.84
CA MET A 280 10.52 -13.19 31.46
C MET A 280 9.96 -12.00 30.69
N ASN A 281 10.85 -11.14 30.19
CA ASN A 281 10.59 -10.28 29.04
C ASN A 281 10.00 -11.17 27.94
N LYS A 282 8.68 -11.31 27.91
CA LYS A 282 7.97 -11.97 26.83
C LYS A 282 8.05 -11.02 25.67
N GLU A 283 9.12 -11.11 24.89
CA GLU A 283 9.05 -10.73 23.49
C GLU A 283 7.85 -11.47 22.91
N GLN A 284 6.72 -10.77 22.76
CA GLN A 284 5.53 -11.33 22.15
C GLN A 284 5.90 -11.57 20.68
N HIS A 285 6.32 -12.79 20.37
CA HIS A 285 6.55 -13.19 18.99
C HIS A 285 5.25 -13.00 18.21
N TYR A 286 5.26 -12.02 17.32
CA TYR A 286 4.12 -11.68 16.48
C TYR A 286 4.11 -12.56 15.24
N PHE A 287 3.06 -13.37 15.09
CA PHE A 287 2.86 -14.19 13.90
C PHE A 287 2.06 -13.42 12.84
N ALA A 288 2.74 -12.98 11.78
CA ALA A 288 2.12 -12.19 10.71
C ALA A 288 1.18 -13.01 9.79
N LYS A 289 1.33 -14.33 9.77
CA LYS A 289 0.52 -15.26 8.95
C LYS A 289 0.01 -16.43 9.78
N PHE A 290 -1.05 -17.07 9.28
CA PHE A 290 -1.57 -18.30 9.86
C PHE A 290 -0.54 -19.43 9.79
N LEU A 291 -0.48 -20.24 10.86
CA LEU A 291 0.31 -21.45 10.90
C LEU A 291 -0.55 -22.60 10.38
N THR A 292 -0.27 -23.08 9.16
CA THR A 292 -1.10 -24.07 8.47
C THR A 292 -0.70 -25.51 8.76
N ASN A 293 0.09 -25.77 9.81
CA ASN A 293 0.48 -27.14 10.17
C ASN A 293 -0.73 -27.91 10.74
N GLN A 294 -1.00 -29.10 10.20
CA GLN A 294 -2.10 -29.97 10.65
C GLN A 294 -2.08 -30.26 12.16
N LYS A 295 -0.88 -30.52 12.74
CA LYS A 295 -0.75 -30.83 14.17
C LYS A 295 -1.16 -29.66 15.07
N LEU A 296 -1.14 -28.42 14.55
CA LEU A 296 -1.43 -27.21 15.31
C LEU A 296 -2.90 -26.80 15.29
N LEU A 297 -3.70 -27.32 14.35
CA LEU A 297 -5.08 -26.87 14.18
C LEU A 297 -5.90 -27.06 15.47
N GLU A 298 -5.66 -28.12 16.24
CA GLU A 298 -6.37 -28.35 17.51
C GLU A 298 -6.07 -27.28 18.56
N LEU A 299 -4.80 -26.89 18.68
CA LEU A 299 -4.40 -25.79 19.54
C LEU A 299 -4.99 -24.46 19.04
N GLN A 300 -5.00 -24.22 17.73
CA GLN A 300 -5.56 -23.00 17.14
C GLN A 300 -7.07 -22.91 17.32
N LEU A 301 -7.82 -24.00 17.15
CA LEU A 301 -9.25 -24.03 17.43
C LEU A 301 -9.53 -23.77 18.92
N SER A 302 -8.56 -23.99 19.81
CA SER A 302 -8.67 -23.68 21.25
C SER A 302 -8.27 -22.24 21.59
N ASP A 303 -7.74 -21.49 20.62
CA ASP A 303 -7.35 -20.10 20.79
C ASP A 303 -8.51 -19.16 20.43
N SER A 304 -8.86 -18.26 21.35
CA SER A 304 -9.99 -17.36 21.16
C SER A 304 -9.73 -16.29 20.09
N ASN A 305 -8.50 -15.80 19.95
CA ASN A 305 -8.14 -14.82 18.94
C ASN A 305 -8.21 -15.45 17.55
N PHE A 306 -7.72 -16.69 17.40
CA PHE A 306 -7.84 -17.42 16.15
C PHE A 306 -9.30 -17.60 15.73
N ARG A 307 -10.18 -18.02 16.65
CA ARG A 307 -11.62 -18.10 16.37
C ARG A 307 -12.21 -16.78 15.95
N ARG A 308 -11.90 -15.70 16.67
CA ARG A 308 -12.37 -14.35 16.32
C ARG A 308 -11.95 -13.96 14.91
N CYS A 309 -10.69 -14.19 14.56
CA CYS A 309 -10.18 -13.91 13.21
C CYS A 309 -11.00 -14.64 12.14
N VAL A 310 -11.23 -15.94 12.30
CA VAL A 310 -12.01 -16.74 11.34
C VAL A 310 -13.46 -16.28 11.25
N LEU A 311 -14.13 -16.08 12.40
CA LEU A 311 -15.52 -15.63 12.44
C LEU A 311 -15.68 -14.22 11.84
N ILE A 312 -14.72 -13.32 12.06
CA ILE A 312 -14.70 -11.98 11.45
C ILE A 312 -14.46 -12.09 9.93
N GLN A 313 -13.58 -12.96 9.46
CA GLN A 313 -13.39 -13.19 8.01
C GLN A 313 -14.71 -13.58 7.33
N PHE A 314 -15.52 -14.45 7.97
CA PHE A 314 -16.86 -14.75 7.49
C PHE A 314 -17.77 -13.52 7.44
N LEU A 315 -17.81 -12.72 8.51
CA LEU A 315 -18.66 -11.53 8.56
C LEU A 315 -18.29 -10.49 7.50
N ILE A 316 -16.98 -10.25 7.29
CA ILE A 316 -16.47 -9.35 6.23
C ILE A 316 -16.87 -9.88 4.85
N LEU A 317 -16.69 -11.19 4.60
CA LEU A 317 -17.09 -11.82 3.34
C LEU A 317 -18.60 -11.68 3.11
N PHE A 318 -19.43 -11.96 4.12
CA PHE A 318 -20.88 -11.86 4.01
C PHE A 318 -21.33 -10.43 3.72
N GLN A 319 -20.78 -9.44 4.44
CA GLN A 319 -21.06 -8.04 4.15
C GLN A 319 -20.67 -7.68 2.73
N TYR A 320 -19.50 -8.11 2.25
CA TYR A 320 -19.12 -7.89 0.85
C TYR A 320 -20.14 -8.52 -0.10
N LEU A 321 -20.50 -9.79 0.07
CA LEU A 321 -21.39 -10.51 -0.85
C LEU A 321 -22.79 -9.88 -0.95
N THR A 322 -23.29 -9.30 0.14
CA THR A 322 -24.62 -8.63 0.18
C THR A 322 -24.58 -7.14 -0.14
N SER A 323 -23.41 -6.50 -0.13
CA SER A 323 -23.29 -5.06 -0.38
C SER A 323 -23.31 -4.74 -1.88
N SER A 324 -23.92 -3.60 -2.22
CA SER A 324 -23.78 -2.98 -3.54
C SER A 324 -22.40 -2.33 -3.65
N VAL A 325 -21.66 -2.67 -4.70
CA VAL A 325 -20.32 -2.14 -4.97
C VAL A 325 -20.28 -1.74 -6.44
N LYS A 326 -19.88 -0.50 -6.72
CA LYS A 326 -19.92 0.12 -8.06
C LYS A 326 -19.27 -0.70 -9.17
N PHE A 327 -18.21 -1.44 -8.83
CA PHE A 327 -17.42 -2.22 -9.78
C PHE A 327 -17.77 -3.72 -9.80
N LYS A 328 -18.84 -4.14 -9.13
CA LYS A 328 -19.41 -5.48 -9.31
C LYS A 328 -20.16 -5.58 -10.63
N MET A 329 -20.11 -6.76 -11.24
CA MET A 329 -20.96 -7.10 -12.40
C MET A 329 -22.38 -7.41 -11.93
N GLU A 330 -23.39 -7.19 -12.78
CA GLU A 330 -24.79 -7.58 -12.50
C GLU A 330 -24.95 -9.09 -12.22
N SER A 331 -24.04 -9.92 -12.74
CA SER A 331 -24.01 -11.37 -12.46
C SER A 331 -23.46 -11.74 -11.07
N GLN A 332 -22.89 -10.77 -10.34
CA GLN A 332 -22.30 -10.95 -9.01
C GLN A 332 -23.30 -10.60 -7.91
N GLU A 333 -24.47 -11.19 -7.99
CA GLU A 333 -25.54 -11.07 -7.01
C GLU A 333 -25.91 -12.44 -6.44
N LEU A 334 -26.24 -12.46 -5.15
CA LEU A 334 -26.72 -13.66 -4.48
C LEU A 334 -28.20 -13.90 -4.79
N LYS A 335 -28.56 -15.16 -5.02
CA LYS A 335 -29.97 -15.59 -5.13
C LYS A 335 -30.68 -15.53 -3.78
N SER A 336 -32.01 -15.55 -3.79
CA SER A 336 -32.83 -15.46 -2.57
C SER A 336 -32.51 -16.54 -1.54
N ASP A 337 -32.34 -17.79 -1.96
CA ASP A 337 -31.94 -18.92 -1.10
C ASP A 337 -30.54 -18.70 -0.48
N GLN A 338 -29.60 -18.14 -1.25
CA GLN A 338 -28.26 -17.82 -0.78
C GLN A 338 -28.27 -16.66 0.23
N GLN A 339 -29.10 -15.64 -0.01
CA GLN A 339 -29.26 -14.49 0.91
C GLN A 339 -29.84 -14.93 2.25
N GLU A 340 -30.84 -15.81 2.23
CA GLU A 340 -31.42 -16.40 3.45
C GLU A 340 -30.36 -17.19 4.23
N TRP A 341 -29.61 -18.06 3.56
CA TRP A 341 -28.51 -18.81 4.18
C TRP A 341 -27.45 -17.89 4.81
N VAL A 342 -27.05 -16.80 4.12
CA VAL A 342 -26.11 -15.81 4.66
C VAL A 342 -26.68 -15.16 5.92
N LYS A 343 -27.96 -14.81 5.94
CA LYS A 343 -28.61 -14.17 7.10
C LYS A 343 -28.68 -15.11 8.31
N GLU A 344 -29.05 -16.37 8.10
CA GLU A 344 -29.07 -17.39 9.16
C GLU A 344 -27.66 -17.63 9.71
N THR A 345 -26.69 -17.83 8.82
CA THR A 345 -25.30 -18.08 9.19
C THR A 345 -24.69 -16.86 9.89
N THR A 346 -25.02 -15.64 9.47
CA THR A 346 -24.60 -14.40 10.17
C THR A 346 -25.07 -14.38 11.62
N THR A 347 -26.31 -14.82 11.87
CA THR A 347 -26.86 -14.92 13.23
C THR A 347 -26.08 -15.93 14.07
N LEU A 348 -25.73 -17.09 13.48
CA LEU A 348 -24.88 -18.09 14.12
C LEU A 348 -23.47 -17.53 14.42
N LEU A 349 -22.86 -16.79 13.50
CA LEU A 349 -21.53 -16.20 13.68
C LEU A 349 -21.49 -15.22 14.86
N TYR A 350 -22.48 -14.33 14.97
CA TYR A 350 -22.57 -13.41 16.12
C TYR A 350 -22.81 -14.14 17.43
N LYS A 351 -23.58 -15.24 17.42
CA LYS A 351 -23.74 -16.10 18.59
C LYS A 351 -22.40 -16.72 19.01
N LEU A 352 -21.65 -17.30 18.08
CA LEU A 352 -20.34 -17.91 18.35
C LEU A 352 -19.29 -16.88 18.81
N LEU A 353 -19.29 -15.66 18.24
CA LEU A 353 -18.47 -14.55 18.73
C LEU A 353 -18.84 -14.16 20.16
N GLY A 354 -20.14 -14.09 20.46
CA GLY A 354 -20.66 -13.84 21.80
C GLY A 354 -20.23 -14.87 22.84
N GLU A 355 -20.11 -16.13 22.42
CA GLU A 355 -19.63 -17.26 23.23
C GLU A 355 -18.09 -17.38 23.29
N THR A 356 -17.35 -16.54 22.54
CA THR A 356 -15.88 -16.59 22.49
C THR A 356 -15.25 -15.61 23.51
N PRO A 357 -14.66 -16.09 24.61
CA PRO A 357 -14.04 -15.23 25.62
C PRO A 357 -12.74 -14.58 25.11
N PRO A 358 -12.23 -13.52 25.77
CA PRO A 358 -12.83 -12.77 26.88
C PRO A 358 -13.85 -11.72 26.40
N ASP A 359 -14.90 -11.43 27.17
CA ASP A 359 -15.90 -10.38 26.84
C ASP A 359 -16.58 -10.54 25.47
N GLY A 360 -16.90 -11.79 25.08
CA GLY A 360 -17.41 -12.12 23.75
C GLY A 360 -18.62 -11.30 23.29
N LYS A 361 -19.57 -11.01 24.20
CA LYS A 361 -20.76 -10.18 23.88
C LYS A 361 -20.38 -8.76 23.48
N THR A 362 -19.55 -8.10 24.29
CA THR A 362 -19.06 -6.74 24.01
C THR A 362 -18.22 -6.72 22.73
N PHE A 363 -17.39 -7.74 22.52
CA PHE A 363 -16.62 -7.89 21.29
C PHE A 363 -17.53 -8.02 20.05
N ALA A 364 -18.57 -8.85 20.12
CA ALA A 364 -19.54 -9.02 19.05
C ALA A 364 -20.29 -7.72 18.71
N GLU A 365 -20.69 -6.94 19.73
CA GLU A 365 -21.30 -5.62 19.54
C GLU A 365 -20.34 -4.62 18.89
N CYS A 366 -19.06 -4.64 19.29
CA CYS A 366 -18.02 -3.82 18.69
C CYS A 366 -17.83 -4.15 17.21
N VAL A 367 -17.70 -5.43 16.86
CA VAL A 367 -17.60 -5.89 15.47
C VAL A 367 -18.81 -5.43 14.66
N LYS A 368 -20.03 -5.57 15.20
CA LYS A 368 -21.25 -5.11 14.54
C LYS A 368 -21.24 -3.60 14.28
N SER A 369 -20.74 -2.80 15.22
CA SER A 369 -20.58 -1.35 15.05
C SER A 369 -19.56 -1.00 13.97
N ILE A 370 -18.43 -1.72 13.92
CA ILE A 370 -17.37 -1.54 12.91
C ILE A 370 -17.92 -1.84 11.52
N LEU A 371 -18.58 -2.98 11.34
CA LEU A 371 -19.16 -3.39 10.04
C LEU A 371 -20.25 -2.41 9.58
N LYS A 372 -21.08 -1.89 10.50
CA LYS A 372 -22.02 -0.81 10.18
C LYS A 372 -21.30 0.47 9.73
N ARG A 373 -20.16 0.80 10.35
CA ARG A 373 -19.36 1.96 9.92
C ARG A 373 -18.77 1.74 8.52
N GLU A 374 -18.37 0.52 8.18
CA GLU A 374 -17.87 0.16 6.84
C GLU A 374 -18.89 0.38 5.73
N GLU A 375 -20.20 0.31 6.01
CA GLU A 375 -21.25 0.64 5.02
C GLU A 375 -21.12 2.09 4.53
N HIS A 376 -20.81 3.03 5.42
CA HIS A 376 -20.58 4.43 5.03
C HIS A 376 -19.33 4.56 4.15
N TRP A 377 -18.29 3.79 4.45
CA TRP A 377 -17.06 3.78 3.64
C TRP A 377 -17.33 3.22 2.24
N ASN A 378 -18.11 2.14 2.15
CA ASN A 378 -18.54 1.57 0.88
C ASN A 378 -19.38 2.56 0.06
N SER A 379 -20.34 3.26 0.69
CA SER A 379 -21.13 4.30 0.03
C SER A 379 -20.25 5.44 -0.50
N TRP A 380 -19.36 5.99 0.34
CA TRP A 380 -18.43 7.05 -0.06
C TRP A 380 -17.57 6.63 -1.25
N LYS A 381 -17.12 5.37 -1.28
CA LYS A 381 -16.34 4.82 -2.38
C LYS A 381 -17.18 4.68 -3.66
N ASN A 382 -18.43 4.20 -3.55
CA ASN A 382 -19.37 4.09 -4.67
C ASN A 382 -19.68 5.46 -5.31
N ASP A 383 -19.71 6.52 -4.49
CA ASP A 383 -19.87 7.91 -4.93
C ASP A 383 -18.62 8.46 -5.63
N GLY A 384 -17.55 7.67 -5.76
CA GLY A 384 -16.32 8.06 -6.43
C GLY A 384 -15.31 8.77 -5.53
N CYS A 385 -15.37 8.54 -4.22
CA CYS A 385 -14.42 9.05 -3.24
C CYS A 385 -14.32 10.58 -3.20
N PRO A 386 -15.45 11.30 -2.99
CA PRO A 386 -15.45 12.76 -2.94
C PRO A 386 -14.55 13.31 -1.82
N GLU A 387 -13.96 14.48 -2.03
CA GLU A 387 -13.08 15.11 -1.03
C GLU A 387 -13.87 15.47 0.23
N PHE A 388 -13.34 15.13 1.41
CA PHE A 388 -13.96 15.49 2.69
C PHE A 388 -13.86 16.98 3.02
N GLN A 389 -12.87 17.69 2.46
CA GLN A 389 -12.71 19.13 2.61
C GLN A 389 -12.50 19.75 1.24
N LYS A 390 -13.24 20.82 0.95
CA LYS A 390 -12.95 21.64 -0.24
C LYS A 390 -11.55 22.24 -0.07
N PRO A 391 -10.70 22.26 -1.12
CA PRO A 391 -9.39 22.87 -1.03
C PRO A 391 -9.53 24.29 -0.51
N LYS A 392 -8.69 24.67 0.46
CA LYS A 392 -8.64 26.04 0.96
C LYS A 392 -8.45 26.95 -0.26
N PRO A 393 -9.23 28.04 -0.40
CA PRO A 393 -8.97 28.99 -1.47
C PRO A 393 -7.51 29.43 -1.39
N PRO A 394 -6.82 29.63 -2.52
CA PRO A 394 -5.46 30.13 -2.50
C PRO A 394 -5.43 31.40 -1.65
N VAL A 395 -4.46 31.49 -0.75
CA VAL A 395 -4.20 32.70 0.03
C VAL A 395 -4.07 33.82 -1.00
N GLN A 396 -5.01 34.76 -0.99
CA GLN A 396 -4.90 35.97 -1.78
C GLN A 396 -3.69 36.71 -1.22
N THR A 397 -2.55 36.56 -1.88
CA THR A 397 -1.48 37.54 -1.75
C THR A 397 -2.05 38.82 -2.33
N ASP A 398 -2.33 39.81 -1.49
CA ASP A 398 -2.55 41.20 -1.90
C ASP A 398 -1.24 41.72 -2.53
N SER A 399 -0.95 41.26 -3.74
CA SER A 399 0.06 41.80 -4.62
C SER A 399 -0.68 42.61 -5.66
N THR A 400 -0.62 43.93 -5.53
CA THR A 400 -1.04 44.93 -6.50
C THR A 400 -0.15 44.92 -7.75
N ASP A 401 0.03 43.77 -8.37
CA ASP A 401 0.67 43.64 -9.67
C ASP A 401 -0.32 43.04 -10.65
N GLU A 402 -0.54 43.77 -11.75
CA GLU A 402 -1.46 43.42 -12.82
C GLU A 402 -1.25 41.98 -13.29
N VAL A 403 -2.20 41.11 -12.92
CA VAL A 403 -2.26 39.73 -13.39
C VAL A 403 -2.42 39.73 -14.90
N ARG A 404 -1.33 39.50 -15.63
CA ARG A 404 -1.38 39.07 -17.04
C ARG A 404 -2.14 37.75 -17.10
N LYS A 405 -3.42 37.85 -17.48
CA LYS A 405 -4.31 36.71 -17.77
C LYS A 405 -3.56 35.66 -18.58
N THR A 406 -3.39 34.48 -18.01
CA THR A 406 -2.94 33.28 -18.72
C THR A 406 -3.78 33.12 -19.98
N ARG A 407 -3.12 33.10 -21.15
CA ARG A 407 -3.77 32.87 -22.44
C ARG A 407 -4.54 31.55 -22.36
N LYS A 408 -5.88 31.62 -22.40
CA LYS A 408 -6.75 30.46 -22.66
C LYS A 408 -6.15 29.69 -23.84
N ARG A 409 -5.96 28.37 -23.68
CA ARG A 409 -5.57 27.47 -24.78
C ARG A 409 -6.44 27.80 -25.99
N ARG A 410 -5.79 28.28 -27.06
CA ARG A 410 -6.48 28.58 -28.33
C ARG A 410 -7.08 27.27 -28.83
N ARG A 411 -8.37 27.29 -29.19
CA ARG A 411 -9.04 26.14 -29.80
C ARG A 411 -8.28 25.71 -31.06
N PRO A 412 -8.16 24.41 -31.36
CA PRO A 412 -7.52 23.94 -32.58
C PRO A 412 -8.18 24.57 -33.80
N VAL A 413 -7.39 25.10 -34.73
CA VAL A 413 -7.90 25.81 -35.92
C VAL A 413 -8.79 24.90 -36.78
N GLY A 414 -8.53 23.59 -36.80
CA GLY A 414 -9.35 22.62 -37.54
C GLY A 414 -10.81 22.53 -37.04
N ASP A 415 -11.05 22.70 -35.74
CA ASP A 415 -12.41 22.68 -35.18
C ASP A 415 -13.16 23.96 -35.55
N ILE A 416 -12.46 25.10 -35.59
CA ILE A 416 -13.00 26.40 -36.00
C ILE A 416 -13.37 26.35 -37.50
N ILE A 417 -12.50 25.81 -38.35
CA ILE A 417 -12.77 25.73 -39.80
C ILE A 417 -14.01 24.87 -40.08
N LYS A 418 -14.14 23.70 -39.43
CA LYS A 418 -15.31 22.84 -39.60
C LYS A 418 -16.62 23.54 -39.20
N GLU A 419 -16.60 24.28 -38.10
CA GLU A 419 -17.78 25.01 -37.61
C GLU A 419 -18.18 26.13 -38.58
N TYR A 420 -17.21 26.82 -39.17
CA TYR A 420 -17.47 27.84 -40.20
C TYR A 420 -17.94 27.22 -41.53
N GLU A 421 -17.39 26.08 -41.95
CA GLU A 421 -17.87 25.31 -43.12
C GLU A 421 -19.31 24.84 -42.93
N THR A 422 -19.70 24.39 -41.73
CA THR A 422 -21.12 24.04 -41.45
C THR A 422 -22.08 25.22 -41.53
N GLN A 423 -21.56 26.45 -41.53
CA GLN A 423 -22.32 27.69 -41.63
C GLN A 423 -22.13 28.39 -42.99
N ASP A 424 -21.52 27.72 -43.98
CA ASP A 424 -21.17 28.28 -45.30
C ASP A 424 -20.34 29.58 -45.21
N LYS A 425 -19.45 29.67 -44.22
CA LYS A 425 -18.55 30.82 -44.00
C LYS A 425 -17.08 30.37 -44.01
N PHE A 426 -16.17 31.28 -44.34
CA PHE A 426 -14.73 30.99 -44.41
C PHE A 426 -13.95 31.70 -43.31
N PHE A 427 -13.28 30.93 -42.45
CA PHE A 427 -12.46 31.50 -41.37
C PHE A 427 -11.12 32.02 -41.89
N MET A 428 -10.87 33.33 -41.80
CA MET A 428 -9.63 33.98 -42.30
C MET A 428 -8.62 34.36 -41.19
N GLY A 429 -8.67 33.70 -40.04
CA GLY A 429 -7.66 33.84 -38.98
C GLY A 429 -7.84 35.02 -38.01
N ASN A 430 -8.68 36.00 -38.33
CA ASN A 430 -9.14 37.05 -37.41
C ASN A 430 -10.59 37.45 -37.69
N ASN A 431 -11.35 37.82 -36.65
CA ASN A 431 -12.77 38.18 -36.78
C ASN A 431 -13.00 39.44 -37.63
N GLU A 432 -12.03 40.35 -37.71
CA GLU A 432 -12.13 41.54 -38.56
C GLU A 432 -11.95 41.23 -40.07
N LEU A 433 -11.28 40.11 -40.39
CA LEU A 433 -11.06 39.63 -41.76
C LEU A 433 -12.11 38.60 -42.20
N THR A 434 -12.93 38.11 -41.27
CA THR A 434 -13.94 37.06 -41.50
C THR A 434 -15.31 37.74 -41.58
N LYS A 435 -15.73 38.19 -42.78
CA LYS A 435 -17.07 38.73 -43.03
C LYS A 435 -18.04 37.67 -43.54
#